data_AF-A0A6J6D3Q8-F1
#
_entry.id   AF-A0A6J6D3Q8-F1
#
_cell.length_a   1.000
_cell.length_b   1.000
_cell.length_c   1.000
_cell.angle_alpha   90.00
_cell.angle_beta   90.00
_cell.angle_gamma   90.00
#
_symmetry.space_group_name_H-M   'P 1'
#
loop_
_entity.id
_entity.type
_entity.pdbx_description
1 polymer ?
#
loop_
_entity_poly.entity_id
_entity_poly.type
_entity_poly.pdbx_seq_one_letter_code
_entity_poly.pdbx_strand_id
1 'polypeptide(L)' 'MYIGTVDMSAEALDAIEAGTIAFAIDQQQYAQGYLSVALLYLNLTNGHTLGGGLPMYTGPGFVDSTNVTTVKALVAAGTR' A
#
# COMPACT_ATOMS: atom_id res chain seq x y z
N MET A 1 -6.67 -24.78 -5.57
CA MET A 1 -6.33 -23.61 -6.41
C MET A 1 -6.19 -22.43 -5.47
N TYR A 2 -5.07 -21.70 -5.51
CA TYR A 2 -4.89 -20.48 -4.72
C TYR A 2 -5.25 -19.28 -5.61
N ILE A 3 -6.09 -18.38 -5.12
CA ILE A 3 -6.49 -17.15 -5.80
C ILE A 3 -5.86 -15.98 -5.03
N GLY A 4 -5.22 -15.06 -5.74
CA GLY A 4 -4.65 -13.83 -5.18
C GLY A 4 -5.05 -12.63 -6.03
N THR A 5 -4.93 -11.43 -5.47
CA THR A 5 -5.25 -10.17 -6.17
C THR A 5 -4.12 -9.14 -6.05
N VAL A 6 -4.15 -8.14 -6.91
CA VAL A 6 -3.38 -6.89 -6.78
C VAL A 6 -4.33 -5.80 -6.31
N ASP A 7 -3.83 -4.88 -5.50
CA ASP A 7 -4.58 -3.83 -4.82
C ASP A 7 -5.49 -4.31 -3.68
N MET A 8 -5.83 -3.39 -2.78
CA MET A 8 -6.65 -3.64 -1.60
C MET A 8 -7.99 -2.92 -1.77
N SER A 9 -9.05 -3.67 -2.08
CA SER A 9 -10.43 -3.20 -1.90
C SER A 9 -10.98 -3.76 -0.59
N ALA A 10 -12.05 -3.16 -0.06
CA ALA A 10 -12.72 -3.68 1.14
C ALA A 10 -13.13 -5.15 0.94
N GLU A 11 -13.65 -5.48 -0.25
CA GLU A 11 -14.06 -6.83 -0.62
C GLU A 11 -12.87 -7.80 -0.68
N ALA A 12 -11.70 -7.35 -1.16
CA ALA A 12 -10.49 -8.18 -1.18
C ALA A 12 -10.02 -8.52 0.24
N LEU A 13 -10.04 -7.53 1.15
CA LEU A 13 -9.66 -7.75 2.54
C LEU A 13 -10.65 -8.66 3.27
N ASP A 14 -11.96 -8.49 3.03
CA ASP A 14 -13.00 -9.38 3.57
C ASP A 14 -12.84 -10.81 3.04
N ALA A 15 -12.51 -10.98 1.75
CA ALA A 15 -12.28 -12.28 1.14
C ALA A 15 -11.02 -12.99 1.68
N ILE A 16 -9.97 -12.24 2.02
CA ILE A 16 -8.76 -12.78 2.67
C ILE A 16 -9.08 -13.21 4.11
N GLU A 17 -9.83 -12.39 4.86
CA GLU A 17 -10.28 -12.74 6.21
C GLU A 17 -11.20 -13.97 6.21
N ALA A 18 -12.05 -14.11 5.19
CA ALA A 18 -12.90 -15.28 4.98
C ALA A 18 -12.16 -16.50 4.40
N GLY A 19 -10.89 -16.36 4.01
CA GLY A 19 -10.07 -17.44 3.44
C GLY A 19 -10.44 -17.86 2.01
N THR A 20 -11.24 -17.07 1.29
CA THR A 20 -11.61 -17.34 -0.12
C THR A 20 -10.58 -16.79 -1.12
N ILE A 21 -9.80 -15.79 -0.70
CA ILE A 21 -8.59 -15.29 -1.39
C ILE A 21 -7.38 -15.53 -0.46
N ALA A 22 -6.27 -15.97 -1.03
CA ALA A 22 -5.07 -16.30 -0.28
C ALA A 22 -4.26 -15.06 0.14
N PHE A 23 -4.16 -14.07 -0.74
CA PHE A 23 -3.44 -12.83 -0.48
C PHE A 23 -3.86 -11.69 -1.42
N ALA A 24 -3.54 -10.46 -1.01
CA ALA A 24 -3.49 -9.28 -1.87
C ALA A 24 -2.08 -8.67 -1.87
N ILE A 25 -1.69 -8.10 -3.00
CA ILE A 25 -0.46 -7.30 -3.12
C ILE A 25 -0.82 -5.83 -2.90
N ASP A 26 -0.37 -5.29 -1.79
CA ASP A 26 -0.48 -3.89 -1.40
C ASP A 26 0.64 -3.06 -2.05
N GLN A 27 0.26 -2.01 -2.79
CA GLN A 27 1.17 -1.03 -3.37
C GLN A 27 1.24 0.28 -2.56
N GLN A 28 0.48 0.39 -1.47
CA GLN A 28 0.38 1.54 -0.58
C GLN A 28 0.04 2.84 -1.34
N GLN A 29 -1.17 2.92 -1.90
CA GLN A 29 -1.62 4.05 -2.73
C GLN A 29 -1.60 5.37 -1.92
N TYR A 30 -1.90 5.32 -0.62
CA TYR A 30 -1.76 6.48 0.27
C TYR A 30 -0.32 7.03 0.26
N ALA A 31 0.68 6.15 0.40
CA ALA A 31 2.09 6.54 0.41
C ALA A 31 2.53 7.12 -0.94
N GLN A 32 2.08 6.54 -2.06
CA GLN A 32 2.38 7.07 -3.40
C GLN A 32 1.86 8.50 -3.59
N GLY A 33 0.62 8.78 -3.16
CA GLY A 33 0.04 10.12 -3.22
C GLY A 33 0.75 11.12 -2.29
N TYR A 34 0.98 10.71 -1.03
CA TYR A 34 1.62 11.57 -0.03
C TYR A 34 3.06 11.91 -0.39
N LEU A 35 3.88 10.91 -0.74
CA LEU A 35 5.29 11.11 -1.08
C LEU A 35 5.43 12.00 -2.31
N SER A 36 4.55 11.87 -3.30
CA SER A 36 4.59 12.70 -4.51
C SER A 36 4.52 14.20 -4.17
N VAL A 37 3.62 14.60 -3.26
CA VAL A 37 3.48 16.00 -2.82
C VAL A 37 4.67 16.42 -1.95
N ALA A 38 5.08 15.59 -1.00
CA ALA A 38 6.19 15.89 -0.09
C ALA A 38 7.52 16.06 -0.85
N LEU A 39 7.80 15.20 -1.82
CA LEU A 39 9.01 15.26 -2.64
C LEU A 39 9.02 16.52 -3.52
N LEU A 40 7.88 16.88 -4.11
CA LEU A 40 7.76 18.13 -4.86
C LEU A 40 8.03 19.35 -3.98
N TYR A 41 7.43 19.39 -2.78
CA TYR A 41 7.66 20.46 -1.81
C TYR A 41 9.15 20.60 -1.47
N LEU A 42 9.80 19.51 -1.06
CA LEU A 42 11.21 19.50 -0.67
C LEU A 42 12.15 19.94 -1.82
N ASN A 43 11.80 19.59 -3.06
CA ASN A 43 12.54 20.03 -4.22
C ASN A 43 12.40 21.55 -4.43
N LEU A 44 11.17 22.08 -4.38
CA LEU A 44 10.90 23.50 -4.58
C LEU A 44 11.48 24.39 -3.47
N THR A 45 11.47 23.93 -2.21
CA THR A 45 11.90 24.75 -1.07
C THR A 45 13.38 24.66 -0.76
N ASN A 46 14.06 23.56 -1.11
CA ASN A 46 15.45 23.35 -0.72
C ASN A 46 16.26 22.47 -1.69
N GLY A 47 15.78 22.26 -2.92
CA GLY A 47 16.52 21.55 -3.96
C GLY A 47 16.76 20.06 -3.69
N HIS A 48 16.04 19.46 -2.74
CA HIS A 48 16.21 18.04 -2.43
C HIS A 48 15.81 17.15 -3.60
N THR A 49 16.60 16.12 -3.84
CA THR A 49 16.28 15.02 -4.75
C THR A 49 16.48 13.72 -3.98
N LEU A 50 15.43 12.89 -3.95
CA LEU A 50 15.44 11.62 -3.23
C LEU A 50 15.31 10.46 -4.22
N GLY A 51 15.69 9.25 -3.79
CA GLY A 51 15.73 8.07 -4.64
C GLY A 51 17.02 7.92 -5.47
N GLY A 52 17.88 8.94 -5.53
CA GLY A 52 19.19 8.83 -6.18
C GLY A 52 19.11 8.49 -7.68
N GLY A 53 18.04 8.91 -8.36
CA GLY A 53 17.77 8.57 -9.77
C GLY A 53 17.12 7.19 -9.98
N LEU A 54 16.81 6.47 -8.90
CA LEU A 54 16.10 5.19 -8.91
C LEU A 54 14.65 5.36 -8.38
N PRO A 55 13.76 4.38 -8.65
CA PRO A 55 12.42 4.39 -8.08
C PRO A 55 12.42 4.34 -6.55
N MET A 56 11.49 5.07 -5.94
CA MET A 56 11.15 4.93 -4.52
C MET A 56 9.99 3.94 -4.41
N TYR A 57 10.28 2.72 -3.94
CA TYR A 57 9.30 1.64 -3.86
C TYR A 57 8.37 1.80 -2.65
N THR A 58 7.06 1.65 -2.88
CA THR A 58 6.02 1.58 -1.83
C THR A 58 5.41 0.17 -1.70
N GLY A 59 5.96 -0.80 -2.42
CA GLY A 59 5.53 -2.19 -2.43
C GLY A 59 6.52 -3.09 -3.20
N PRO A 60 6.22 -4.39 -3.32
CA PRO A 60 4.98 -5.05 -2.87
C PRO A 60 4.98 -5.34 -1.35
N GLY A 61 3.85 -5.06 -0.69
CA GLY A 61 3.52 -5.64 0.60
C GLY A 61 2.51 -6.77 0.44
N PHE A 62 2.69 -7.90 1.12
CA PHE A 62 1.70 -8.98 1.09
C PHE A 62 0.70 -8.82 2.23
N VAL A 63 -0.58 -8.86 1.88
CA VAL A 63 -1.69 -8.92 2.83
C VAL A 63 -2.31 -10.29 2.77
N ASP A 64 -2.28 -11.01 3.89
CA ASP A 64 -2.78 -12.38 4.01
C ASP A 64 -3.44 -12.58 5.38
N SER A 65 -3.83 -13.82 5.70
CA SER A 65 -4.53 -14.15 6.96
C SER A 65 -3.74 -13.78 8.22
N THR A 66 -2.42 -13.58 8.13
CA THR A 66 -1.59 -13.23 9.29
C THR A 66 -1.67 -11.74 9.64
N ASN A 67 -2.08 -10.88 8.71
CA ASN A 67 -2.04 -9.43 8.89
C ASN A 67 -3.28 -8.67 8.40
N VAL A 68 -4.25 -9.32 7.73
CA VAL A 68 -5.43 -8.68 7.14
C VAL A 68 -6.24 -7.86 8.15
N THR A 69 -6.41 -8.33 9.37
CA THR A 69 -7.15 -7.62 10.43
C THR A 69 -6.49 -6.27 10.76
N THR A 70 -5.16 -6.24 10.85
CA THR A 70 -4.40 -5.01 11.10
C THR A 70 -4.52 -4.05 9.92
N VAL A 71 -4.42 -4.56 8.69
CA VAL A 71 -4.53 -3.75 7.47
C VAL A 71 -5.91 -3.14 7.34
N LYS A 72 -6.98 -3.91 7.57
CA LYS A 72 -8.37 -3.41 7.57
C LYS A 72 -8.56 -2.23 8.54
N ALA A 73 -7.98 -2.30 9.74
CA ALA A 73 -8.05 -1.21 10.71
C ALA A 73 -7.38 0.08 10.20
N LEU A 74 -6.23 -0.03 9.53
CA LEU A 74 -5.51 1.12 8.98
C LEU A 74 -6.20 1.74 7.76
N VAL A 75 -6.82 0.90 6.91
CA VAL A 75 -7.65 1.34 5.78
C VAL A 75 -8.89 2.07 6.30
N ALA A 76 -9.56 1.53 7.32
CA ALA A 76 -10.70 2.20 7.96
C ALA A 76 -10.33 3.54 8.60
N ALA A 77 -9.09 3.68 9.09
CA ALA A 77 -8.55 4.94 9.58
C ALA A 77 -8.14 5.93 8.47
N GLY A 78 -8.17 5.52 7.19
CA GLY A 78 -7.79 6.36 6.05
C GLY A 78 -6.29 6.60 5.94
N THR A 79 -5.47 5.70 6.47
CA THR A 79 -4.00 5.85 6.56
C THR A 79 -3.22 4.79 5.79
N ARG A 80 -3.92 3.85 5.14
CA ARG A 80 -3.37 2.77 4.34
C ARG A 80 -4.17 2.60 3.07
#